data_AF-A0A7H9BMK6-F1
#
_entry.id   AF-A0A7H9BMK6-F1
#
_cell.length_a   1.000
_cell.length_b   1.000
_cell.length_c   1.000
_cell.angle_alpha   90.00
_cell.angle_beta   90.00
_cell.angle_gamma   90.00
#
_symmetry.space_group_name_H-M   'P 1'
#
loop_
_entity.id
_entity.type
_entity.pdbx_description
1 polymer ?
#
loop_
_entity_poly.entity_id
_entity_poly.type
_entity_poly.pdbx_seq_one_letter_code
_entity_poly.pdbx_strand_id
1 'polypeptide(L)'
;MASSYRLQIGLSPLAPQEADIALATIRRMWCMPSWVRKQPLADGVLLLELRHEAALKPGESADWFVERIAAALWQDIGRFVRIVIDIAPHEAPDGRVFILEEASYWRIMESFRLSHPH
;
A
#
# COMPACT_ATOMS: atom_id res chain seq x y z
N MET A 1 -22.77 6.84 6.07
CA MET A 1 -22.20 5.94 7.09
C MET A 1 -20.80 5.57 6.62
N ALA A 2 -19.79 5.66 7.47
CA ALA A 2 -18.43 5.30 7.08
C ALA A 2 -18.31 3.77 7.16
N SER A 3 -18.42 3.09 6.03
CA SER A 3 -18.18 1.65 5.96
C SER A 3 -16.71 1.37 6.29
N SER A 4 -16.45 0.52 7.29
CA SER A 4 -15.09 0.05 7.57
C SER A 4 -14.64 -0.90 6.46
N TYR A 5 -13.33 -0.91 6.19
CA TYR A 5 -12.71 -1.79 5.20
C TYR A 5 -11.68 -2.68 5.88
N ARG A 6 -11.72 -3.96 5.56
CA ARG A 6 -10.65 -4.91 5.85
C ARG A 6 -9.60 -4.75 4.76
N LEU A 7 -8.39 -4.41 5.17
CA LEU A 7 -7.30 -4.06 4.28
C LEU A 7 -6.11 -4.98 4.56
N GLN A 8 -5.60 -5.61 3.51
CA GLN A 8 -4.34 -6.36 3.53
C GLN A 8 -3.41 -5.80 2.47
N ILE A 9 -2.19 -5.46 2.87
CA ILE A 9 -1.15 -4.91 1.98
C ILE A 9 0.05 -5.84 2.03
N GLY A 10 0.52 -6.27 0.85
CA GLY A 10 1.75 -7.03 0.67
C GLY A 10 2.74 -6.26 -0.20
N LEU A 11 4.01 -6.18 0.22
CA LEU A 11 5.08 -5.54 -0.54
C LEU A 11 6.29 -6.48 -0.67
N SER A 12 6.77 -6.67 -1.89
CA SER A 12 7.93 -7.52 -2.17
C SER A 12 8.55 -7.19 -3.55
N PRO A 13 9.85 -7.43 -3.75
CA PRO A 13 10.87 -7.73 -2.74
C PRO A 13 11.37 -6.46 -2.04
N LEU A 14 11.64 -6.54 -0.74
CA LEU A 14 12.17 -5.44 0.08
C LEU A 14 13.49 -5.82 0.77
N ALA A 15 14.46 -4.93 0.78
CA ALA A 15 15.56 -5.00 1.73
C ALA A 15 15.05 -4.71 3.15
N PRO A 16 15.75 -5.13 4.22
CA PRO A 16 15.33 -4.88 5.60
C PRO A 16 15.02 -3.41 5.92
N GLN A 17 15.86 -2.50 5.43
CA GLN A 17 15.68 -1.06 5.64
C GLN A 17 14.45 -0.51 4.88
N GLU A 18 14.20 -1.01 3.66
CA GLU A 18 13.04 -0.61 2.86
C GLU A 18 11.72 -1.06 3.51
N ALA A 19 11.72 -2.21 4.22
CA ALA A 19 10.56 -2.66 4.98
C ALA A 19 10.24 -1.73 6.17
N ASP A 20 11.27 -1.15 6.80
CA ASP A 20 11.08 -0.14 7.85
C ASP A 20 10.57 1.17 7.29
N ILE A 21 11.10 1.62 6.14
CA ILE A 21 10.63 2.79 5.42
C ILE A 21 9.17 2.61 5.03
N ALA A 22 8.81 1.51 4.37
CA ALA A 22 7.46 1.21 3.94
C ALA A 22 6.45 1.23 5.09
N LEU A 23 6.82 0.64 6.24
CA LEU A 23 5.98 0.65 7.43
C LEU A 23 5.79 2.07 7.99
N ALA A 24 6.85 2.89 8.01
CA ALA A 24 6.76 4.29 8.42
C ALA A 24 5.86 5.11 7.47
N THR A 25 6.00 4.91 6.16
CA THR A 25 5.14 5.54 5.14
C THR A 25 3.68 5.18 5.35
N ILE A 26 3.35 3.91 5.59
CA ILE A 26 1.97 3.47 5.81
C ILE A 26 1.37 4.08 7.07
N ARG A 27 2.15 4.13 8.15
CA ARG A 27 1.75 4.82 9.39
C ARG A 27 1.45 6.30 9.18
N ARG A 28 2.26 6.98 8.35
CA ARG A 28 2.08 8.40 8.00
C ARG A 28 0.87 8.63 7.10
N MET A 29 0.66 7.78 6.10
CA MET A 29 -0.29 8.01 5.00
C MET A 29 -1.68 7.43 5.24
N TRP A 30 -1.81 6.45 6.12
CA TRP A 30 -3.06 5.76 6.40
C TRP A 30 -3.34 5.64 7.90
N CYS A 31 -2.76 4.67 8.58
CA CYS A 31 -2.95 4.44 10.02
C CYS A 31 -1.90 3.46 10.57
N MET A 32 -1.92 3.24 11.90
CA MET A 32 -1.15 2.18 12.54
C MET A 32 -1.78 0.80 12.25
N PRO A 33 -1.12 -0.11 11.52
CA PRO A 33 -1.68 -1.42 11.24
C PRO A 33 -1.78 -2.26 12.53
N SER A 34 -2.86 -3.03 12.67
CA SER A 34 -3.07 -3.90 13.84
C SER A 34 -2.24 -5.18 13.76
N TRP A 35 -1.81 -5.56 12.57
CA TRP A 35 -0.93 -6.69 12.34
C TRP A 35 0.11 -6.37 11.29
N VAL A 36 1.35 -6.74 11.59
CA VAL A 36 2.53 -6.51 10.75
C VAL A 36 3.38 -7.77 10.76
N ARG A 37 3.80 -8.23 9.60
CA ARG A 37 4.74 -9.35 9.46
C ARG A 37 5.81 -9.02 8.43
N LYS A 38 7.07 -9.19 8.84
CA LYS A 38 8.23 -9.17 7.93
C LYS A 38 8.67 -10.61 7.73
N GLN A 39 8.32 -11.19 6.59
CA GLN A 39 8.70 -12.57 6.25
C GLN A 39 9.98 -12.55 5.42
N PRO A 40 11.08 -13.17 5.89
CA PRO A 40 12.25 -13.40 5.07
C PRO A 40 11.95 -14.32 3.90
N LEU A 41 12.48 -13.98 2.74
CA LEU A 41 12.50 -14.80 1.52
C LEU A 41 13.95 -15.20 1.19
N ALA A 42 14.16 -15.84 0.04
CA ALA A 42 15.49 -16.12 -0.47
C ALA A 42 16.29 -14.81 -0.70
N ASP A 43 17.62 -14.92 -0.77
CA ASP A 43 18.51 -13.82 -1.16
C ASP A 43 18.45 -12.56 -0.27
N GLY A 44 18.03 -12.72 0.99
CA GLY A 44 18.04 -11.63 1.97
C GLY A 44 16.98 -10.56 1.76
N VAL A 45 16.00 -10.80 0.87
CA VAL A 45 14.85 -9.92 0.69
C VAL A 45 13.69 -10.35 1.59
N LEU A 46 12.76 -9.42 1.81
CA LEU A 46 11.60 -9.56 2.67
C LEU A 46 10.31 -9.40 1.87
N LEU A 47 9.28 -10.10 2.32
CA LEU A 47 7.88 -9.77 2.11
C LEU A 47 7.37 -9.03 3.35
N LEU A 48 6.90 -7.81 3.18
CA LEU A 48 6.17 -7.07 4.22
C LEU A 48 4.67 -7.30 4.02
N GLU A 49 4.01 -7.88 5.02
CA GLU A 49 2.56 -8.05 5.06
C GLU A 49 1.97 -7.21 6.18
N LEU A 50 0.86 -6.55 5.90
CA LEU A 50 0.16 -5.65 6.82
C LEU A 50 -1.32 -5.93 6.74
N ARG A 51 -1.99 -5.93 7.90
CA ARG A 51 -3.45 -6.06 7.96
C ARG A 51 -4.02 -5.06 8.94
N HIS A 52 -5.13 -4.46 8.56
CA HIS A 52 -5.89 -3.61 9.44
C HIS A 52 -7.33 -3.45 8.98
N GLU A 53 -8.22 -3.13 9.91
CA GLU A 53 -9.57 -2.71 9.58
C GLU A 53 -9.73 -1.23 9.93
N ALA A 54 -10.04 -0.41 8.92
CA ALA A 54 -10.28 1.01 9.10
C ALA A 54 -11.23 1.56 8.04
N ALA A 55 -11.88 2.68 8.35
CA ALA A 55 -12.56 3.47 7.35
C ALA A 55 -11.54 4.17 6.43
N LEU A 56 -11.89 4.32 5.15
CA LEU A 56 -11.17 5.23 4.25
C LEU A 56 -11.45 6.69 4.64
N LYS A 57 -10.64 7.62 4.12
CA LYS A 57 -10.89 9.05 4.34
C LYS A 57 -12.25 9.46 3.74
N PRO A 58 -12.96 10.46 4.31
CA PRO A 58 -14.22 10.92 3.74
C PRO A 58 -14.06 11.32 2.26
N GLY A 59 -14.91 10.75 1.38
CA GLY A 59 -14.87 11.00 -0.06
C GLY A 59 -13.77 10.27 -0.83
N GLU A 60 -12.91 9.49 -0.17
CA GLU A 60 -11.88 8.67 -0.82
C GLU A 60 -12.48 7.37 -1.37
N SER A 61 -12.27 7.12 -2.66
CA SER A 61 -12.58 5.82 -3.28
C SER A 61 -11.47 4.81 -2.98
N ALA A 62 -11.79 3.51 -3.09
CA ALA A 62 -10.81 2.44 -2.95
C ALA A 62 -9.67 2.58 -3.98
N ASP A 63 -9.98 2.89 -5.24
CA ASP A 63 -8.98 3.08 -6.29
C ASP A 63 -8.06 4.27 -5.96
N TRP A 64 -8.61 5.39 -5.45
CA TRP A 64 -7.80 6.55 -5.03
C TRP A 64 -6.90 6.23 -3.83
N PHE A 65 -7.42 5.51 -2.83
CA PHE A 65 -6.63 5.05 -1.69
C PHE A 65 -5.43 4.21 -2.15
N VAL A 66 -5.67 3.25 -3.05
CA VAL A 66 -4.65 2.34 -3.59
C VAL A 66 -3.56 3.12 -4.32
N GLU A 67 -3.93 4.00 -5.25
CA GLU A 67 -2.96 4.79 -6.02
C GLU A 67 -2.15 5.72 -5.11
N ARG A 68 -2.81 6.40 -4.17
CA ARG A 68 -2.15 7.33 -3.23
C ARG A 68 -1.14 6.61 -2.32
N ILE A 69 -1.52 5.45 -1.78
CA ILE A 69 -0.63 4.66 -0.91
C ILE A 69 0.54 4.09 -1.71
N ALA A 70 0.28 3.56 -2.90
CA ALA A 70 1.32 3.02 -3.77
C ALA A 70 2.33 4.09 -4.19
N ALA A 71 1.85 5.27 -4.61
CA ALA A 71 2.71 6.38 -4.98
C ALA A 71 3.63 6.81 -3.82
N ALA A 72 3.07 6.97 -2.62
CA ALA A 72 3.86 7.36 -1.43
C ALA A 72 4.89 6.29 -1.06
N LEU A 73 4.53 5.00 -1.14
CA LEU A 73 5.44 3.89 -0.89
C LEU A 73 6.61 3.89 -1.88
N TRP A 74 6.32 3.97 -3.18
CA TRP A 74 7.34 4.01 -4.21
C TRP A 74 8.23 5.25 -4.13
N GLN A 75 7.66 6.40 -3.76
CA GLN A 75 8.42 7.63 -3.55
C GLN A 75 9.41 7.48 -2.38
N ASP A 76 8.95 7.02 -1.21
CA ASP A 76 9.80 6.91 -0.02
C ASP A 76 10.82 5.76 -0.12
N ILE A 77 10.45 4.63 -0.75
CA ILE A 77 11.37 3.52 -1.04
C ILE A 77 12.39 3.91 -2.12
N GLY A 78 12.01 4.78 -3.06
CA GLY A 78 12.87 5.29 -4.12
C GLY A 78 13.02 4.37 -5.34
N ARG A 79 12.28 3.26 -5.41
CA ARG A 79 12.26 2.34 -6.56
C ARG A 79 10.94 1.59 -6.69
N PHE A 80 10.77 0.90 -7.81
CA PHE A 80 9.68 -0.05 -7.98
C PHE A 80 9.80 -1.21 -6.99
N VAL A 81 8.67 -1.52 -6.34
CA VAL A 81 8.39 -2.76 -5.59
C VAL A 81 6.99 -3.21 -5.96
N ARG A 82 6.74 -4.52 -6.07
CA ARG A 82 5.39 -5.03 -6.33
C ARG A 82 4.56 -4.83 -5.06
N ILE A 83 3.36 -4.25 -5.24
CA ILE A 83 2.41 -4.01 -4.15
C ILE A 83 1.13 -4.78 -4.47
N VAL A 84 0.63 -5.53 -3.50
CA VAL A 84 -0.69 -6.17 -3.57
C VAL A 84 -1.55 -5.58 -2.46
N ILE A 85 -2.74 -5.10 -2.81
CA ILE A 85 -3.71 -4.56 -1.86
C ILE A 85 -5.02 -5.30 -2.03
N ASP A 86 -5.45 -6.01 -0.99
CA ASP A 86 -6.80 -6.54 -0.88
C ASP A 86 -7.61 -5.59 0.00
N ILE A 87 -8.70 -5.07 -0.56
CA ILE A 87 -9.63 -4.17 0.13
C ILE A 87 -11.05 -4.74 0.03
N ALA A 88 -11.64 -5.06 1.17
CA ALA A 88 -13.00 -5.55 1.25
C ALA A 88 -13.82 -4.69 2.22
N PRO A 89 -15.00 -4.17 1.83
CA PRO A 89 -15.94 -3.60 2.78
C PRO A 89 -16.23 -4.62 3.89
N HIS A 90 -16.40 -4.16 5.12
CA HIS A 90 -16.76 -5.05 6.23
C HIS A 90 -18.17 -5.64 6.04
N GLU A 91 -19.09 -4.85 5.48
CA GLU A 91 -20.51 -5.21 5.32
C GLU A 91 -20.83 -5.98 4.03
N ALA A 92 -19.90 -6.06 3.07
CA ALA A 92 -20.11 -6.73 1.79
C ALA A 92 -18.97 -7.72 1.48
N PRO A 93 -19.30 -8.92 0.96
CA PRO A 93 -18.29 -9.94 0.66
C PRO A 93 -17.42 -9.59 -0.56
N ASP A 94 -17.82 -8.61 -1.37
CA ASP A 94 -17.15 -8.23 -2.60
C ASP A 94 -15.88 -7.40 -2.32
N GLY A 95 -14.80 -8.12 -2.03
CA GLY A 95 -13.45 -7.55 -1.98
C GLY A 95 -12.88 -7.29 -3.37
N ARG A 96 -11.96 -6.31 -3.47
CA ARG A 96 -11.18 -6.04 -4.67
C ARG A 96 -9.71 -6.26 -4.35
N VAL A 97 -9.05 -7.06 -5.17
CA VAL A 97 -7.61 -7.26 -5.12
C VAL A 97 -6.94 -6.43 -6.21
N PHE A 98 -6.07 -5.53 -5.80
CA PHE A 98 -5.24 -4.71 -6.66
C PHE A 98 -3.82 -5.28 -6.68
N ILE A 99 -3.34 -5.59 -7.88
CA ILE A 99 -1.97 -6.04 -8.09
C ILE A 99 -1.27 -4.94 -8.87
N LEU A 100 -0.36 -4.23 -8.20
CA LEU A 100 0.38 -3.12 -8.77
C LEU A 100 1.76 -3.61 -9.21
N GLU A 101 1.87 -3.78 -10.52
CA GLU A 101 3.09 -4.20 -11.19
C GLU A 101 3.83 -2.99 -11.78
N GLU A 102 4.91 -3.25 -12.52
CA GLU A 102 5.78 -2.19 -13.02
C GLU A 102 5.06 -1.20 -13.96
N ALA A 103 4.12 -1.69 -14.77
CA ALA A 103 3.27 -0.82 -15.59
C ALA A 103 2.44 0.15 -14.74
N SER A 104 1.96 -0.29 -13.57
CA SER A 104 1.25 0.56 -12.62
C SER A 104 2.18 1.61 -12.01
N TYR A 105 3.42 1.24 -11.69
CA TYR A 105 4.43 2.16 -11.17
C TYR A 105 4.65 3.35 -12.10
N TRP A 106 4.92 3.10 -13.38
CA TRP A 106 5.19 4.19 -14.33
C TRP A 106 3.98 5.11 -14.50
N ARG A 107 2.79 4.54 -14.70
CA ARG A 107 1.53 5.30 -14.86
C ARG A 107 1.22 6.19 -13.65
N ILE A 108 1.30 5.60 -12.45
CA ILE A 108 0.93 6.30 -11.21
C ILE A 108 1.98 7.36 -10.87
N MET A 109 3.27 7.03 -10.96
CA MET A 109 4.35 7.96 -10.60
C MET A 109 4.46 9.15 -11.56
N GLU A 110 4.18 8.95 -12.85
CA GLU A 110 4.07 10.05 -13.81
C GLU A 110 2.96 11.03 -13.39
N SER A 111 1.76 10.50 -13.12
CA SER A 111 0.59 11.30 -12.73
C SER A 111 0.79 11.99 -11.36
N PHE A 112 1.44 11.30 -10.42
CA PHE A 112 1.70 11.80 -9.08
C PHE A 112 2.69 12.98 -9.07
N ARG A 113 3.78 12.88 -9.83
CA ARG A 113 4.78 13.96 -9.96
C ARG A 113 4.18 15.24 -10.57
N LEU A 114 3.25 15.10 -11.51
CA LEU A 114 2.56 16.25 -12.11
C LEU A 114 1.61 16.94 -11.10
N SER A 115 1.14 16.22 -10.09
CA SER A 115 0.17 16.71 -9.10
C SER A 115 0.82 17.33 -7.85
N HIS A 116 2.12 17.10 -7.62
CA HIS A 116 2.90 17.68 -6.53
C HIS A 116 4.22 18.24 -7.08
N PRO A 117 4.21 19.42 -7.74
CA PRO A 117 5.45 20.10 -8.08
C PRO A 117 6.18 20.45 -6.78
N HIS A 118 7.47 20.12 -6.74
CA HIS A 118 8.39 20.37 -5.63
C HIS A 118 8.33 21.80 -5.08
#